data_AF-A0A7V4GXP6-F1
#
_entry.id   AF-A0A7V4GXP6-F1
#
_cell.length_a   1.000
_cell.length_b   1.000
_cell.length_c   1.000
_cell.angle_alpha   90.00
_cell.angle_beta   90.00
_cell.angle_gamma   90.00
#
_symmetry.space_group_name_H-M   'P 1'
#
loop_
_entity.id
_entity.type
_entity.pdbx_description
1 polymer ?
#
loop_
_entity_poly.entity_id
_entity_poly.type
_entity_poly.pdbx_seq_one_letter_code
_entity_poly.pdbx_strand_id
1 'polypeptide(L)'
;MNTRKTKVARLSVASNSFLIIIKVLAGIVTGSVSILSEAIHSSIDLVAALIAFFSVKVSDTPPDRNHPYGHGKFENVSGVIEAALIFVAAVWIIIEAVKKLLGESTIEAIGWGGLVMFISALVNFLVSRQLYKVAKETDSVALEADAL
;
A
#
# COMPACT_ATOMS: atom_id res chain seq x y z
N MET A 1 -15.55 4.09 18.13
CA MET A 1 -14.15 3.85 17.68
C MET A 1 -13.80 2.40 17.86
N ASN A 2 -13.81 1.64 16.78
CA ASN A 2 -13.35 0.27 16.76
C ASN A 2 -11.81 0.28 16.78
N THR A 3 -11.25 0.32 17.98
CA THR A 3 -9.81 0.57 18.23
C THR A 3 -8.87 -0.37 17.47
N ARG A 4 -9.37 -1.53 17.03
CA ARG A 4 -8.63 -2.53 16.27
C ARG A 4 -8.44 -2.14 14.79
N LYS A 5 -9.47 -1.62 14.11
CA LYS A 5 -9.34 -1.16 12.70
C LYS A 5 -8.30 -0.05 12.58
N THR A 6 -8.41 0.97 13.44
CA THR A 6 -7.51 2.14 13.44
C THR A 6 -6.07 1.79 13.83
N LYS A 7 -5.86 0.73 14.62
CA LYS A 7 -4.50 0.24 14.96
C LYS A 7 -3.86 -0.46 13.77
N VAL A 8 -4.60 -1.28 13.04
CA VAL A 8 -4.08 -2.04 11.90
C VAL A 8 -3.85 -1.14 10.68
N ALA A 9 -4.74 -0.19 10.41
CA ALA A 9 -4.48 0.84 9.40
C ALA A 9 -3.24 1.68 9.74
N ARG A 10 -3.00 2.01 11.02
CA ARG A 10 -1.75 2.67 11.44
C ARG A 10 -0.51 1.82 11.23
N LEU A 11 -0.63 0.50 11.46
CA LEU A 11 0.47 -0.43 11.20
C LEU A 11 0.80 -0.45 9.70
N SER A 12 -0.20 -0.46 8.82
CA SER A 12 -0.01 -0.37 7.37
C SER A 12 0.79 0.88 6.97
N VAL A 13 0.31 2.05 7.40
CA VAL A 13 0.98 3.34 7.14
C VAL A 13 2.43 3.36 7.65
N ALA A 14 2.66 2.86 8.87
CA ALA A 14 4.00 2.82 9.46
C ALA A 14 4.94 1.87 8.70
N SER A 15 4.45 0.68 8.34
CA SER A 15 5.23 -0.31 7.58
C SER A 15 5.58 0.19 6.18
N ASN A 16 4.62 0.74 5.44
CA ASN A 16 4.86 1.32 4.11
C ASN A 16 5.87 2.47 4.16
N SER A 17 5.72 3.37 5.15
CA SER A 17 6.70 4.46 5.36
C SER A 17 8.11 3.94 5.61
N PHE A 18 8.25 2.90 6.45
CA PHE A 18 9.54 2.29 6.76
C PHE A 18 10.17 1.62 5.54
N LEU A 19 9.38 0.87 4.76
CA LEU A 19 9.85 0.21 3.55
C LEU A 19 10.31 1.19 2.48
N ILE A 20 9.60 2.31 2.28
CA ILE A 20 10.02 3.36 1.36
C ILE A 20 11.40 3.89 1.75
N ILE A 21 11.63 4.20 3.04
CA ILE A 21 12.93 4.71 3.51
C ILE A 21 14.05 3.70 3.19
N ILE A 22 13.83 2.42 3.48
CA ILE A 22 14.82 1.37 3.18
C ILE A 22 15.08 1.28 1.69
N LYS A 23 14.03 1.24 0.86
CA LYS A 23 14.15 1.11 -0.60
C LYS A 23 14.85 2.32 -1.22
N VAL A 24 14.54 3.55 -0.79
CA VAL A 24 15.22 4.76 -1.26
C VAL A 24 16.70 4.73 -0.90
N LEU A 25 17.03 4.42 0.36
CA LEU A 25 18.43 4.31 0.79
C LEU A 25 19.19 3.23 0.01
N ALA A 26 18.58 2.07 -0.16
CA ALA A 26 19.16 0.97 -0.94
C ALA A 26 19.35 1.36 -2.41
N GLY A 27 18.36 2.03 -3.03
CA GLY A 27 18.44 2.52 -4.39
C GLY A 27 19.57 3.52 -4.60
N ILE A 28 19.75 4.47 -3.68
CA ILE A 28 20.84 5.45 -3.74
C ILE A 28 22.21 4.76 -3.56
N VAL A 29 22.34 3.87 -2.57
CA VAL A 29 23.62 3.19 -2.28
C VAL A 29 24.03 2.23 -3.39
N THR A 30 23.07 1.52 -3.98
CA THR A 30 23.35 0.57 -5.07
C THR A 30 23.42 1.24 -6.45
N GLY A 31 22.96 2.50 -6.56
CA GLY A 31 22.75 3.17 -7.84
C GLY A 31 21.64 2.54 -8.69
N SER A 32 20.79 1.69 -8.09
CA SER A 32 19.84 0.88 -8.81
C SER A 32 18.57 1.65 -9.19
N VAL A 33 18.37 1.84 -10.49
CA VAL A 33 17.14 2.45 -11.03
C VAL A 33 15.94 1.55 -10.74
N SER A 34 16.12 0.22 -10.74
CA SER A 34 15.05 -0.73 -10.45
C SER A 34 14.55 -0.64 -9.00
N ILE A 35 15.45 -0.50 -8.03
CA ILE A 35 15.05 -0.34 -6.62
C ILE A 35 14.39 1.02 -6.38
N LEU A 36 14.86 2.07 -7.05
CA LEU A 36 14.24 3.39 -6.94
C LEU A 36 12.82 3.41 -7.54
N SER A 37 12.61 2.74 -8.67
CA SER A 37 11.27 2.55 -9.25
C SER A 37 10.34 1.80 -8.29
N GLU A 38 10.85 0.78 -7.60
CA GLU A 38 10.09 0.05 -6.58
C GLU A 38 9.76 0.95 -5.36
N ALA A 39 10.66 1.84 -4.95
CA ALA A 39 10.40 2.80 -3.89
C ALA A 39 9.25 3.75 -4.24
N ILE A 40 9.15 4.15 -5.51
CA ILE A 40 8.04 4.95 -6.03
C ILE A 40 6.74 4.15 -5.96
N HIS A 41 6.75 2.87 -6.34
CA HIS A 41 5.58 2.00 -6.23
C HIS A 41 5.08 1.91 -4.78
N SER A 42 5.97 1.63 -3.81
CA SER A 42 5.60 1.62 -2.40
C SER A 42 5.12 2.97 -1.85
N SER A 43 5.48 4.08 -2.50
CA SER A 43 4.95 5.40 -2.14
C SER A 43 3.49 5.55 -2.55
N ILE A 44 3.07 4.94 -3.66
CA ILE A 44 1.66 4.86 -4.07
C ILE A 44 0.89 4.01 -3.06
N ASP A 45 1.45 2.88 -2.62
CA ASP A 45 0.85 2.02 -1.59
C ASP A 45 0.68 2.77 -0.26
N LEU A 46 1.65 3.62 0.13
CA LEU A 46 1.50 4.48 1.31
C LEU A 46 0.34 5.48 1.16
N VAL A 47 0.15 6.05 -0.03
CA VAL A 47 -0.97 6.96 -0.29
C VAL A 47 -2.30 6.20 -0.16
N ALA A 48 -2.39 4.99 -0.70
CA ALA A 48 -3.56 4.12 -0.56
C ALA A 48 -3.84 3.80 0.92
N ALA A 49 -2.82 3.37 1.67
CA ALA A 49 -2.91 3.10 3.11
C ALA A 49 -3.36 4.33 3.93
N LEU A 50 -2.92 5.53 3.55
CA LEU A 50 -3.38 6.77 4.17
C LEU A 50 -4.86 7.03 3.89
N ILE A 51 -5.30 6.83 2.64
CA ILE A 51 -6.72 6.96 2.26
C ILE A 51 -7.57 5.96 3.06
N ALA A 52 -7.14 4.71 3.15
CA ALA A 52 -7.80 3.67 3.95
C ALA A 52 -7.86 4.07 5.44
N PHE A 53 -6.75 4.54 6.02
CA PHE A 53 -6.70 5.01 7.41
C PHE A 53 -7.67 6.17 7.69
N PHE A 54 -7.69 7.20 6.84
CA PHE A 54 -8.60 8.32 6.99
C PHE A 54 -10.05 7.87 6.82
N SER A 55 -10.31 7.00 5.85
CA SER A 55 -11.64 6.48 5.60
C SER A 55 -12.20 5.69 6.78
N VAL A 56 -11.39 4.79 7.36
CA VAL A 56 -11.75 4.03 8.57
C VAL A 56 -11.99 4.97 9.76
N LYS A 57 -11.22 6.05 9.87
CA LYS A 57 -11.39 7.04 10.94
C LYS A 57 -12.69 7.83 10.78
N VAL A 58 -13.03 8.21 9.56
CA VAL A 58 -14.26 8.96 9.24
C VAL A 58 -15.49 8.07 9.35
N SER A 59 -15.44 6.82 8.88
CA SER A 59 -16.56 5.88 8.92
C SER A 59 -17.02 5.53 10.34
N ASP A 60 -16.08 5.51 11.29
CA ASP A 60 -16.33 5.29 12.71
C ASP A 60 -16.96 6.51 13.43
N THR A 61 -17.21 7.61 12.72
CA THR A 61 -17.85 8.83 13.27
C THR A 61 -19.37 8.60 13.44
N PRO A 62 -19.94 8.90 14.62
CA PRO A 62 -21.37 8.74 14.84
C PRO A 62 -22.22 9.58 13.87
N PRO A 63 -23.49 9.21 13.62
CA PRO A 63 -24.39 9.97 12.77
C PRO A 63 -24.54 11.41 13.27
N ASP A 64 -24.56 12.36 12.33
CA ASP A 64 -24.78 13.77 12.61
C ASP A 64 -25.99 14.30 11.83
N ARG A 65 -26.30 15.60 11.99
CA ARG A 65 -27.44 16.23 11.32
C ARG A 65 -27.32 16.26 9.79
N ASN A 66 -26.11 16.25 9.26
CA ASN A 66 -25.83 16.25 7.81
C ASN A 66 -25.80 14.82 7.25
N HIS A 67 -25.51 13.82 8.10
CA HIS A 67 -25.41 12.40 7.76
C HIS A 67 -26.25 11.56 8.76
N PRO A 68 -27.59 11.61 8.66
CA PRO A 68 -28.50 10.87 9.55
C PRO A 68 -28.35 9.34 9.43
N TYR A 69 -27.81 8.84 8.31
CA TYR A 69 -27.51 7.43 8.08
C TYR A 69 -26.06 7.05 8.49
N GLY A 70 -25.29 7.98 9.06
CA GLY A 70 -23.90 7.76 9.45
C GLY A 70 -22.88 7.90 8.32
N HIS A 71 -21.60 7.68 8.67
CA HIS A 71 -20.45 7.89 7.78
C HIS A 71 -19.89 6.58 7.19
N GLY A 72 -20.59 5.45 7.33
CA GLY A 72 -20.10 4.15 6.88
C GLY A 72 -19.75 4.08 5.38
N LYS A 73 -20.47 4.85 4.54
CA LYS A 73 -20.24 4.87 3.08
C LYS A 73 -18.85 5.38 2.66
N PHE A 74 -18.14 6.09 3.54
CA PHE A 74 -16.79 6.56 3.25
C PHE A 74 -15.80 5.40 3.01
N GLU A 75 -15.95 4.26 3.70
CA GLU A 75 -15.12 3.05 3.45
C GLU A 75 -15.33 2.47 2.05
N ASN A 76 -16.55 2.54 1.51
CA ASN A 76 -16.80 2.05 0.15
C ASN A 76 -16.17 2.99 -0.89
N VAL A 77 -16.18 4.30 -0.64
CA VAL A 77 -15.58 5.29 -1.54
C VAL A 77 -14.06 5.13 -1.58
N SER A 78 -13.41 4.93 -0.43
CA SER A 78 -11.96 4.68 -0.40
C SER A 78 -11.59 3.39 -1.12
N GLY A 79 -12.33 2.30 -0.93
CA GLY A 79 -12.09 1.05 -1.66
C GLY A 79 -12.16 1.19 -3.18
N VAL A 80 -13.07 2.03 -3.70
CA VAL A 80 -13.13 2.32 -5.15
C VAL A 80 -11.93 3.15 -5.62
N ILE A 81 -11.51 4.15 -4.85
CA ILE A 81 -10.32 4.96 -5.17
C ILE A 81 -9.07 4.09 -5.20
N GLU A 82 -8.93 3.21 -4.21
CA GLU A 82 -7.80 2.29 -4.08
C GLU A 82 -7.77 1.28 -5.23
N ALA A 83 -8.91 0.68 -5.59
CA ALA A 83 -9.00 -0.18 -6.77
C ALA A 83 -8.56 0.54 -8.06
N ALA A 84 -8.90 1.82 -8.21
CA ALA A 84 -8.44 2.62 -9.35
C ALA A 84 -6.92 2.88 -9.32
N LEU A 85 -6.35 3.15 -8.15
CA LEU A 85 -4.89 3.32 -7.98
C LEU A 85 -4.15 2.02 -8.32
N ILE A 86 -4.62 0.87 -7.83
CA ILE A 86 -4.06 -0.45 -8.14
C ILE A 86 -4.13 -0.73 -9.64
N PHE A 87 -5.27 -0.42 -10.28
CA PHE A 87 -5.40 -0.60 -11.73
C PHE A 87 -4.39 0.22 -12.52
N VAL A 88 -4.19 1.50 -12.15
CA VAL A 88 -3.18 2.36 -12.77
C VAL A 88 -1.77 1.83 -12.54
N ALA A 89 -1.44 1.42 -11.30
CA ALA A 89 -0.14 0.83 -10.98
C ALA A 89 0.12 -0.46 -11.77
N ALA A 90 -0.89 -1.33 -11.92
CA ALA A 90 -0.78 -2.56 -12.70
C ALA A 90 -0.47 -2.27 -14.18
N VAL A 91 -1.17 -1.32 -14.80
CA VAL A 91 -0.88 -0.88 -16.18
C VAL A 91 0.53 -0.33 -16.30
N TRP A 92 0.97 0.48 -15.33
CA TRP A 92 2.33 1.03 -15.30
C TRP A 92 3.40 -0.06 -15.23
N ILE A 93 3.22 -1.05 -14.34
CA ILE A 93 4.13 -2.20 -14.18
C ILE A 93 4.20 -3.01 -15.48
N ILE A 94 3.08 -3.23 -16.17
CA ILE A 94 3.06 -3.94 -17.45
C ILE A 94 3.90 -3.19 -18.50
N ILE A 95 3.74 -1.87 -18.60
CA ILE A 95 4.52 -1.04 -19.54
C ILE A 95 6.01 -1.14 -19.23
N GLU A 96 6.39 -1.01 -17.96
CA GLU A 96 7.78 -1.07 -17.52
C GLU A 96 8.39 -2.47 -17.77
N ALA A 97 7.62 -3.53 -17.51
CA ALA A 97 8.03 -4.91 -17.78
C ALA A 97 8.28 -5.14 -19.28
N VAL A 98 7.41 -4.64 -20.16
CA VAL A 98 7.57 -4.75 -21.62
C VAL A 98 8.84 -4.02 -22.08
N LYS A 99 9.08 -2.80 -21.60
CA LYS A 99 10.31 -2.04 -21.90
C LYS A 99 11.58 -2.81 -21.53
N LYS A 100 11.60 -3.39 -20.32
CA LYS A 100 12.72 -4.22 -19.85
C LYS A 100 12.93 -5.47 -20.70
N LEU A 101 11.86 -6.13 -21.13
CA LEU A 101 11.93 -7.31 -22.01
C LEU A 101 12.47 -6.98 -23.41
N LEU A 102 12.20 -5.77 -23.91
CA LEU A 102 12.68 -5.30 -25.21
C LEU A 102 14.14 -4.82 -25.19
N GLY A 103 14.83 -4.93 -24.05
CA GLY A 103 16.27 -4.72 -23.93
C GLY A 103 16.69 -3.32 -23.47
N GLU A 104 15.78 -2.49 -22.96
CA GLU A 104 16.12 -1.14 -22.45
C GLU A 104 16.87 -1.15 -21.10
N SER A 105 17.15 -2.30 -20.49
CA SER A 105 17.79 -2.36 -19.17
C SER A 105 18.86 -3.44 -19.03
N THR A 106 20.03 -3.03 -18.53
CA THR A 106 21.03 -3.94 -17.96
C THR A 106 20.51 -4.51 -16.65
N ILE A 107 20.61 -5.82 -16.45
CA ILE A 107 20.36 -6.47 -15.15
C ILE A 107 21.37 -5.90 -14.16
N GLU A 108 20.94 -4.94 -13.33
CA GLU A 108 21.74 -4.46 -12.22
C GLU A 108 21.96 -5.63 -11.26
N ALA A 109 23.23 -5.82 -10.87
CA ALA A 109 23.65 -6.98 -10.10
C ALA A 109 22.73 -7.26 -8.91
N ILE A 110 22.34 -8.54 -8.75
CA ILE A 110 21.58 -9.12 -7.62
C ILE A 110 22.45 -9.13 -6.35
N GLY A 111 23.15 -8.03 -6.07
CA GLY A 111 23.91 -7.86 -4.84
C GLY A 111 22.95 -7.57 -3.68
N TRP A 112 23.34 -6.61 -2.84
CA TRP A 112 22.54 -6.16 -1.69
C TRP A 112 21.10 -5.74 -2.03
N GLY A 113 20.85 -5.28 -3.26
CA GLY A 113 19.51 -4.91 -3.72
C GLY A 113 18.50 -6.05 -3.67
N GLY A 114 18.90 -7.27 -4.03
CA GLY A 114 18.02 -8.43 -4.01
C GLY A 114 17.56 -8.79 -2.58
N LEU A 115 18.47 -8.67 -1.61
CA LEU A 115 18.17 -8.93 -0.20
C LEU A 115 17.20 -7.88 0.36
N VAL A 116 17.37 -6.61 0.01
CA VAL A 116 16.44 -5.53 0.41
C VAL A 116 15.04 -5.77 -0.17
N MET A 117 14.95 -6.14 -1.44
CA MET A 117 13.69 -6.49 -2.09
C MET A 117 13.01 -7.69 -1.42
N PHE A 118 13.78 -8.72 -1.10
CA PHE A 118 13.27 -9.91 -0.41
C PHE A 118 12.73 -9.59 0.99
N ILE A 119 13.47 -8.83 1.80
CA ILE A 119 13.00 -8.38 3.12
C ILE A 119 11.74 -7.53 2.97
N SER A 120 11.70 -6.63 1.99
CA SER A 120 10.53 -5.77 1.76
C SER A 120 9.28 -6.60 1.44
N ALA A 121 9.43 -7.60 0.56
CA ALA A 121 8.33 -8.51 0.22
C ALA A 121 7.85 -9.30 1.45
N LEU A 122 8.76 -9.76 2.31
CA LEU A 122 8.42 -10.47 3.54
C LEU A 122 7.63 -9.59 4.51
N VAL A 123 8.05 -8.33 4.70
CA VAL A 123 7.34 -7.37 5.55
C VAL A 123 5.95 -7.09 5.01
N ASN A 124 5.82 -6.80 3.70
CA ASN A 124 4.52 -6.58 3.07
C ASN A 124 3.59 -7.79 3.24
N PHE A 125 4.10 -9.01 3.06
CA PHE A 125 3.32 -10.22 3.26
C PHE A 125 2.78 -10.36 4.69
N LEU A 126 3.61 -10.06 5.71
CA LEU A 126 3.18 -10.11 7.11
C LEU A 126 2.12 -9.06 7.44
N VAL A 127 2.29 -7.84 6.93
CA VAL A 127 1.37 -6.71 7.14
C VAL A 127 0.04 -6.96 6.43
N SER A 128 0.08 -7.34 5.15
CA SER A 128 -1.10 -7.71 4.35
C SER A 128 -1.91 -8.82 5.02
N ARG A 129 -1.26 -9.88 5.52
CA ARG A 129 -1.94 -10.96 6.24
C ARG A 129 -2.67 -10.46 7.49
N GLN A 130 -2.09 -9.49 8.20
CA GLN A 130 -2.71 -8.91 9.40
C GLN A 130 -3.86 -7.97 9.05
N LEU A 131 -3.72 -7.15 7.99
CA LEU A 131 -4.79 -6.33 7.43
C LEU A 131 -5.97 -7.19 7.00
N TYR A 132 -5.73 -8.20 6.17
CA TYR A 132 -6.77 -9.08 5.65
C TYR A 132 -7.56 -9.80 6.75
N LYS A 133 -6.86 -10.24 7.81
CA LYS A 133 -7.50 -10.86 8.98
C LYS A 133 -8.46 -9.89 9.68
N VAL A 134 -8.02 -8.65 9.90
CA VAL A 134 -8.86 -7.64 10.59
C VAL A 134 -9.95 -7.09 9.67
N ALA A 135 -9.70 -6.99 8.37
CA ALA A 135 -10.69 -6.64 7.37
C ALA A 135 -11.89 -7.60 7.42
N LYS A 136 -11.65 -8.92 7.39
CA LYS A 136 -12.70 -9.94 7.51
C LYS A 136 -13.41 -9.95 8.87
N GLU A 137 -12.68 -9.74 9.96
CA GLU A 137 -13.28 -9.71 11.31
C GLU A 137 -14.15 -8.46 11.54
N THR A 138 -13.94 -7.39 10.77
CA THR A 138 -14.60 -6.10 10.96
C THR A 138 -15.43 -5.62 9.77
N ASP A 139 -15.59 -6.47 8.75
CA ASP A 139 -16.30 -6.24 7.50
C ASP A 139 -15.93 -4.90 6.85
N SER A 140 -14.62 -4.60 6.84
CA SER A 140 -14.08 -3.29 6.45
C SER A 140 -13.50 -3.34 5.05
N VAL A 141 -14.22 -2.75 4.09
CA VAL A 141 -13.84 -2.69 2.67
C VAL A 141 -12.52 -1.94 2.48
N ALA A 142 -12.30 -0.87 3.23
CA ALA A 142 -11.06 -0.08 3.14
C ALA A 142 -9.83 -0.87 3.62
N LEU A 143 -9.96 -1.69 4.66
CA LEU A 143 -8.86 -2.54 5.12
C LEU A 143 -8.64 -3.76 4.22
N GLU A 144 -9.70 -4.24 3.56
CA GLU A 144 -9.59 -5.33 2.60
C GLU A 144 -8.88 -4.86 1.34
N ALA A 145 -9.19 -3.65 0.85
CA ALA A 145 -8.53 -3.05 -0.30
C ALA A 145 -7.04 -2.76 -0.03
N ASP A 146 -6.68 -2.20 1.13
CA ASP A 146 -5.27 -1.97 1.55
C ASP A 146 -4.48 -3.27 1.80
N ALA A 147 -5.18 -4.41 1.95
CA ALA A 147 -4.52 -5.70 2.12
C ALA A 147 -4.10 -6.37 0.80
N LEU A 148 -4.62 -5.92 -0.35
CA LEU A 148 -4.41 -6.51 -1.67
C LEU A 148 -3.14 -5.99 -2.34
#